data_AF-A0A3M1AUY9-F1
#
_entry.id   AF-A0A3M1AUY9-F1
#
_cell.length_a   1.000
_cell.length_b   1.000
_cell.length_c   1.000
_cell.angle_alpha   90.00
_cell.angle_beta   90.00
_cell.angle_gamma   90.00
#
_symmetry.space_group_name_H-M   'P 1'
#
loop_
_entity.id
_entity.type
_entity.pdbx_description
1 polymer ?
#
loop_
_entity_poly.entity_id
_entity_poly.type
_entity_poly.pdbx_seq_one_letter_code
_entity_poly.pdbx_strand_id
1 'polypeptide(L)'
;MKVEQIYTGCLAEAAYYIESNGEAAIIDPLRETEPYLERLKADNAKLKYVLETHFHADFVSGHLDLARKTGATIVYGPTAQPNFEAHIAKDGE
;
A
#
# COMPACT_ATOMS: atom_id res chain seq x y z
N MET A 1 13.86 -7.10 8.59
CA MET A 1 12.97 -5.95 8.37
C MET A 1 13.66 -4.96 7.46
N LYS A 2 13.02 -4.63 6.34
CA LYS A 2 13.44 -3.66 5.33
C LYS A 2 12.37 -2.57 5.25
N VAL A 3 12.80 -1.33 5.14
CA VAL A 3 11.93 -0.16 4.94
C VAL A 3 12.52 0.66 3.82
N GLU A 4 11.71 0.99 2.83
CA GLU A 4 12.10 1.76 1.66
C GLU A 4 11.06 2.81 1.33
N GLN A 5 11.51 4.03 1.07
CA GLN A 5 10.69 5.09 0.51
C GLN A 5 10.78 5.06 -1.01
N ILE A 6 9.63 5.11 -1.67
CA ILE A 6 9.48 5.22 -3.13
C ILE A 6 8.88 6.61 -3.40
N TYR A 7 9.76 7.58 -3.70
CA TYR A 7 9.38 8.98 -3.85
C TYR A 7 9.14 9.36 -5.32
N THR A 8 8.00 10.01 -5.59
CA THR A 8 7.65 10.52 -6.92
C THR A 8 7.75 12.04 -6.96
N GLY A 9 8.85 12.53 -7.54
CA GLY A 9 9.23 13.94 -7.46
C GLY A 9 8.24 14.94 -8.06
N CYS A 10 7.52 14.57 -9.13
CA CYS A 10 6.54 15.48 -9.76
C CYS A 10 5.27 15.68 -8.93
N LEU A 11 4.94 14.74 -8.04
CA LEU A 11 3.78 14.80 -7.14
C LEU A 11 4.19 15.17 -5.71
N ALA A 12 5.49 15.14 -5.42
CA ALA A 12 6.01 15.19 -4.05
C ALA A 12 5.42 14.10 -3.13
N GLU A 13 5.06 12.96 -3.72
CA GLU A 13 4.39 11.84 -3.04
C GLU A 13 5.41 10.79 -2.58
N ALA A 14 5.22 10.26 -1.37
CA ALA A 14 6.10 9.29 -0.74
C ALA A 14 5.33 8.01 -0.36
N ALA A 15 5.38 7.02 -1.24
CA ALA A 15 4.94 5.67 -0.89
C ALA A 15 6.03 4.94 -0.08
N TYR A 16 5.63 3.97 0.73
CA TYR A 16 6.59 3.14 1.48
C TYR A 16 6.38 1.66 1.20
N TYR A 17 7.48 0.94 1.01
CA TYR A 17 7.53 -0.50 0.97
C TYR A 17 8.21 -1.01 2.24
N ILE A 18 7.52 -1.88 2.98
CA ILE A 18 8.00 -2.46 4.23
C ILE A 18 7.95 -3.98 4.08
N GLU A 19 9.06 -4.64 4.33
CA GLU A 19 9.16 -6.11 4.26
C GLU A 19 9.75 -6.65 5.57
N SER A 20 9.22 -7.80 6.00
CA SER A 20 9.82 -8.60 7.05
C SER A 20 9.45 -10.08 6.89
N ASN A 21 10.48 -10.93 6.82
CA ASN A 21 10.34 -12.39 6.78
C ASN A 21 9.47 -12.92 5.63
N GLY A 22 9.57 -12.31 4.45
CA GLY A 22 8.81 -12.71 3.26
C GLY A 22 7.36 -12.23 3.25
N GLU A 23 6.97 -11.38 4.20
CA GLU A 23 5.71 -10.65 4.16
C GLU A 23 5.99 -9.16 3.98
N ALA A 24 5.11 -8.47 3.25
CA ALA A 24 5.25 -7.06 2.97
C ALA A 24 3.95 -6.28 3.19
N ALA A 25 4.13 -4.99 3.49
CA ALA A 25 3.10 -3.97 3.47
C ALA A 25 3.55 -2.82 2.57
N ILE A 26 2.61 -2.22 1.86
CA ILE A 26 2.83 -1.00 1.09
C ILE A 26 1.94 0.10 1.65
N ILE A 27 2.48 1.30 1.82
CA ILE A 27 1.76 2.48 2.31
C ILE A 27 1.64 3.48 1.16
N ASP A 28 0.43 3.99 0.93
CA ASP A 28 0.06 5.04 -0.02
C ASP A 28 0.61 4.80 -1.46
N PRO A 29 0.35 3.63 -2.08
CA PRO A 29 0.87 3.34 -3.41
C PRO A 29 0.27 4.23 -4.49
N LEU A 30 1.10 4.67 -5.44
CA LEU A 30 0.62 5.31 -6.67
C LEU A 30 -0.13 4.31 -7.57
N ARG A 31 -0.92 4.86 -8.50
CA ARG A 31 -1.70 4.08 -9.47
C ARG A 31 -0.89 3.04 -10.25
N GLU A 32 0.35 3.37 -10.59
CA GLU A 32 1.23 2.46 -11.31
C GLU A 32 1.74 1.38 -10.36
N THR A 33 1.21 0.17 -10.51
CA THR A 33 1.45 -0.94 -9.58
C THR A 33 2.75 -1.70 -9.84
N GLU A 34 3.31 -1.62 -11.05
CA GLU A 34 4.42 -2.49 -11.47
C GLU A 34 5.69 -2.35 -10.61
N PRO A 35 6.14 -1.15 -10.20
CA PRO A 35 7.33 -1.00 -9.36
C PRO A 35 7.22 -1.75 -8.03
N TYR A 36 6.01 -1.81 -7.46
CA TYR A 36 5.75 -2.52 -6.22
C TYR A 36 5.76 -4.04 -6.40
N LEU A 37 5.15 -4.54 -7.48
CA LEU A 37 5.11 -5.97 -7.81
C LEU A 37 6.50 -6.53 -8.09
N GLU A 38 7.32 -5.78 -8.83
CA GLU A 38 8.71 -6.18 -9.08
C GLU A 38 9.54 -6.14 -7.80
N ARG A 39 9.26 -5.21 -6.87
CA ARG A 39 9.94 -5.19 -5.57
C ARG A 39 9.58 -6.40 -4.70
N LEU A 40 8.30 -6.75 -4.62
CA LEU A 40 7.82 -7.96 -3.93
C LEU A 40 8.50 -9.22 -4.49
N LYS A 41 8.56 -9.34 -5.81
CA LYS A 41 9.20 -10.47 -6.49
C LYS A 41 10.70 -10.53 -6.23
N ALA A 42 11.40 -9.39 -6.27
CA ALA A 42 12.84 -9.33 -6.00
C ALA A 42 13.20 -9.76 -4.56
N ASP A 43 12.34 -9.43 -3.59
CA ASP A 43 12.54 -9.80 -2.20
C ASP A 43 11.90 -11.17 -1.84
N ASN A 44 11.28 -11.87 -2.81
CA ASN A 44 10.48 -13.08 -2.58
C ASN A 44 9.44 -12.91 -1.46
N ALA A 45 8.77 -11.75 -1.45
CA ALA A 45 7.82 -11.34 -0.44
C ALA A 45 6.37 -11.40 -0.94
N LYS A 46 5.46 -11.75 -0.04
CA LYS A 46 4.02 -11.71 -0.27
C LYS A 46 3.43 -10.43 0.30
N LEU A 47 2.73 -9.67 -0.53
CA LEU A 47 1.99 -8.50 -0.06
C LEU A 47 0.81 -8.94 0.81
N LYS A 48 0.78 -8.51 2.06
CA LYS A 48 -0.28 -8.80 3.02
C LYS A 48 -1.25 -7.65 3.14
N TYR A 49 -0.72 -6.42 3.17
CA TYR A 49 -1.49 -5.22 3.41
C TYR A 49 -1.12 -4.10 2.44
N VAL A 50 -2.12 -3.35 2.01
CA VAL A 50 -1.95 -2.02 1.44
C VAL A 50 -2.60 -1.05 2.41
N LEU A 51 -1.81 -0.20 3.04
CA LEU A 51 -2.28 0.80 3.98
C LEU A 51 -2.46 2.12 3.25
N GLU A 52 -3.61 2.74 3.45
CA GLU A 52 -3.90 4.08 2.98
C GLU A 52 -4.05 4.99 4.20
N THR A 53 -3.20 6.00 4.28
CA THR A 53 -3.22 6.95 5.40
C THR A 53 -4.48 7.80 5.39
N HIS A 54 -4.99 8.13 4.19
CA HIS A 54 -6.20 8.90 3.98
C HIS A 54 -6.71 8.73 2.53
N PHE A 55 -7.87 9.30 2.22
CA PHE A 55 -8.29 9.44 0.82
C PHE A 55 -7.49 10.57 0.17
N HIS A 56 -6.56 10.20 -0.72
CA HIS A 56 -5.70 11.14 -1.43
C HIS A 56 -6.50 12.08 -2.34
N ALA A 57 -6.11 13.36 -2.38
CA ALA A 57 -6.76 14.42 -3.15
C ALA A 57 -5.93 14.90 -4.36
N ASP A 58 -4.72 14.39 -4.47
CA ASP A 58 -3.60 14.85 -5.29
C ASP A 58 -3.09 13.76 -6.24
N PHE A 59 -3.36 12.49 -5.93
CA PHE A 59 -3.12 11.38 -6.83
C PHE A 59 -4.19 10.29 -6.72
N VAL A 60 -4.20 9.39 -7.70
CA VAL A 60 -5.02 8.18 -7.65
C VAL A 60 -4.17 7.05 -7.09
N SER A 61 -4.58 6.47 -5.97
CA SER A 61 -3.85 5.34 -5.39
C SER A 61 -4.04 4.05 -6.19
N GLY A 62 -3.00 3.20 -6.15
CA GLY A 62 -2.98 1.85 -6.73
C GLY A 62 -3.55 0.76 -5.82
N HIS A 63 -4.08 1.09 -4.64
CA HIS A 63 -4.49 0.10 -3.62
C HIS A 63 -5.47 -0.96 -4.14
N LEU A 64 -6.48 -0.57 -4.93
CA LEU A 64 -7.45 -1.52 -5.47
C LEU A 64 -6.83 -2.50 -6.46
N ASP A 65 -5.92 -2.03 -7.32
CA ASP A 65 -5.28 -2.87 -8.33
C ASP A 65 -4.24 -3.79 -7.69
N LEU A 66 -3.47 -3.29 -6.71
CA LEU A 66 -2.55 -4.11 -5.91
C LEU A 66 -3.30 -5.20 -5.14
N ALA A 67 -4.38 -4.85 -4.45
CA ALA A 67 -5.21 -5.81 -3.73
C ALA A 67 -5.77 -6.90 -4.67
N ARG A 68 -6.30 -6.50 -5.83
CA ARG A 68 -6.81 -7.45 -6.83
C ARG A 68 -5.73 -8.39 -7.38
N LYS A 69 -4.51 -7.90 -7.62
CA LYS A 69 -3.40 -8.71 -8.17
C LYS A 69 -2.75 -9.63 -7.14
N THR A 70 -2.77 -9.28 -5.87
CA THR A 70 -1.97 -9.96 -4.82
C THR A 70 -2.81 -10.67 -3.77
N GLY A 71 -4.10 -10.32 -3.65
CA GLY A 71 -4.96 -10.74 -2.54
C GLY A 71 -4.67 -10.01 -1.22
N ALA A 72 -3.92 -8.90 -1.25
CA ALA A 72 -3.63 -8.09 -0.07
C ALA A 72 -4.89 -7.39 0.46
N THR A 73 -4.97 -7.24 1.78
CA THR A 73 -6.04 -6.49 2.45
C THR A 73 -5.76 -4.99 2.39
N ILE A 74 -6.71 -4.22 1.89
CA ILE A 74 -6.65 -2.75 1.97
C ILE A 74 -7.02 -2.33 3.38
N VAL A 75 -6.24 -1.45 3.98
CA VAL A 75 -6.41 -0.97 5.35
C VAL A 75 -6.54 0.54 5.35
N TYR A 76 -7.57 1.04 6.03
CA TYR A 76 -7.76 2.47 6.30
C TYR A 76 -7.94 2.72 7.80
N GLY A 77 -7.77 3.99 8.20
CA GLY A 77 -8.06 4.44 9.55
C GLY A 77 -9.56 4.47 9.92
N PRO A 78 -9.88 4.68 11.21
CA PRO A 78 -11.20 4.40 11.79
C PRO A 78 -12.35 5.28 11.28
N THR A 79 -12.05 6.40 10.63
CA THR A 79 -13.05 7.33 10.09
C THR A 79 -13.35 7.10 8.61
N ALA A 80 -12.63 6.19 7.95
CA ALA A 80 -12.82 5.93 6.53
C ALA A 80 -14.13 5.20 6.24
N GLN A 81 -14.84 5.63 5.19
CA GLN A 81 -16.06 5.03 4.70
C GLN A 81 -15.95 4.78 3.19
N PRO A 82 -15.08 3.84 2.77
CA PRO A 82 -14.92 3.51 1.36
C PRO A 82 -16.17 2.79 0.82
N ASN A 83 -16.39 2.87 -0.49
CA ASN A 83 -17.42 2.11 -1.20
C ASN A 83 -16.90 0.76 -1.73
N PHE A 84 -15.80 0.27 -1.18
CA PHE A 84 -15.14 -0.99 -1.51
C PHE A 84 -14.76 -1.72 -0.22
N GLU A 85 -14.41 -3.01 -0.34
CA GLU A 85 -13.98 -3.81 0.80
C GLU A 85 -12.62 -3.34 1.32
N ALA A 86 -12.57 -2.97 2.59
CA ALA A 86 -11.36 -2.59 3.29
C ALA A 86 -11.49 -2.95 4.78
N HIS A 87 -10.36 -3.24 5.40
CA HIS A 87 -10.26 -3.34 6.85
C HIS A 87 -10.18 -1.94 7.45
N ILE A 88 -11.13 -1.60 8.31
CA ILE A 88 -11.17 -0.31 9.01
C ILE A 88 -10.50 -0.48 10.37
N ALA A 89 -9.21 -0.15 10.41
CA ALA A 89 -8.37 -0.30 11.59
C ALA A 89 -8.72 0.73 12.68
N LYS A 90 -8.35 0.41 13.92
CA LYS A 90 -8.56 1.26 15.10
C LYS A 90 -7.23 1.64 15.74
N ASP A 91 -7.27 2.65 16.60
CA ASP A 91 -6.11 3.00 17.43
C ASP A 91 -5.71 1.81 18.32
N GLY A 92 -4.41 1.49 18.33
CA GLY A 92 -3.83 0.38 19.09
C GLY A 92 -3.99 -1.02 18.48
N GLU A 93 -4.45 -1.12 17.22
CA GLU A 93 -4.46 -2.37 16.45
C GLU A 93 -3.12 -2.68 15.77
#